data_AF-A0A7Z9I7Z7-F1
#
_entry.id   AF-A0A7Z9I7Z7-F1
#
_cell.length_a   1.000
_cell.length_b   1.000
_cell.length_c   1.000
_cell.angle_alpha   90.00
_cell.angle_beta   90.00
_cell.angle_gamma   90.00
#
_symmetry.space_group_name_H-M   'P 1'
#
loop_
_entity.id
_entity.type
_entity.pdbx_description
1 polymer ?
#
loop_
_entity_poly.entity_id
_entity_poly.type
_entity_poly.pdbx_seq_one_letter_code
_entity_poly.pdbx_strand_id
1 'polypeptide(L)'
;MLIDQDTVNLYQDQGVILVKKIISSNWIKKLKAGIKKNFENPSQYKCVYEKKNDKELFYDDYCNWQRIKEYKDFFYNSGIAEIALQLMK
;
A
#
# COMPACT_ATOMS: atom_id res chain seq x y z
N MET A 1 11.66 -12.69 4.98
CA MET A 1 11.75 -13.32 3.65
C MET A 1 12.97 -12.75 2.97
N LEU A 2 13.81 -13.59 2.37
CA LEU A 2 14.98 -13.14 1.61
C LEU A 2 14.60 -13.01 0.13
N ILE A 3 14.89 -11.86 -0.48
CA ILE A 3 14.77 -11.63 -1.92
C ILE A 3 16.06 -12.10 -2.59
N ASP A 4 15.95 -12.86 -3.67
CA ASP A 4 17.12 -13.32 -4.42
C ASP A 4 17.84 -12.17 -5.14
N GLN A 5 19.14 -12.36 -5.40
CA GLN A 5 19.97 -11.29 -5.93
C GLN A 5 19.60 -10.92 -7.39
N ASP A 6 19.05 -11.84 -8.17
CA ASP A 6 18.60 -11.56 -9.54
C ASP A 6 17.39 -10.62 -9.53
N THR A 7 16.43 -10.83 -8.62
CA THR A 7 15.31 -9.92 -8.39
C THR A 7 15.79 -8.53 -7.96
N VAL A 8 16.80 -8.44 -7.09
CA VAL A 8 17.39 -7.15 -6.69
C VAL A 8 18.06 -6.46 -7.87
N ASN A 9 18.90 -7.17 -8.63
CA ASN A 9 19.58 -6.62 -9.80
C ASN A 9 18.58 -6.11 -10.84
N LEU A 10 17.50 -6.86 -11.08
CA LEU A 10 16.45 -6.47 -12.02
C LEU A 10 15.70 -5.22 -11.56
N TYR A 11 15.44 -5.08 -10.24
CA TYR A 11 14.87 -3.84 -9.69
C TYR A 11 15.81 -2.65 -9.87
N GLN A 12 17.12 -2.83 -9.66
CA GLN A 12 18.12 -1.77 -9.79
C GLN A 12 18.28 -1.30 -11.25
N ASP A 13 18.19 -2.22 -12.21
CA ASP A 13 18.29 -1.92 -13.64
C ASP A 13 16.98 -1.33 -14.20
N GLN A 14 15.83 -1.88 -13.84
CA GLN A 14 14.53 -1.52 -14.42
C GLN A 14 13.76 -0.47 -13.61
N GLY A 15 14.17 -0.21 -12.37
CA GLY A 15 13.46 0.65 -11.41
C GLY A 15 12.16 0.06 -10.87
N VAL A 16 11.74 -1.12 -11.32
CA VAL A 16 10.48 -1.79 -10.93
C VAL A 16 10.59 -3.31 -11.05
N ILE A 17 9.95 -4.03 -10.13
CA ILE A 17 9.88 -5.50 -10.17
C ILE A 17 8.58 -6.04 -9.58
N LEU A 18 8.15 -7.21 -10.05
CA LEU A 18 6.99 -7.94 -9.52
C LEU A 18 7.44 -8.99 -8.50
N VAL A 19 7.08 -8.78 -7.22
CA VAL A 19 7.28 -9.78 -6.17
C VAL A 19 5.93 -10.35 -5.75
N LYS A 20 5.69 -11.63 -6.06
CA LYS A 20 4.40 -12.29 -5.83
C LYS A 20 4.31 -12.84 -4.41
N LYS A 21 3.07 -12.87 -3.88
CA LYS A 21 2.71 -13.56 -2.62
C LYS A 21 3.48 -13.10 -1.37
N ILE A 22 3.98 -11.86 -1.34
CA ILE A 22 4.71 -11.32 -0.18
C ILE A 22 3.80 -10.80 0.93
N ILE A 23 2.59 -10.35 0.59
CA ILE A 23 1.60 -9.89 1.58
C ILE A 23 0.69 -11.06 1.93
N SER A 24 0.64 -11.43 3.21
CA SER A 24 -0.23 -12.51 3.68
C SER A 24 -1.71 -12.16 3.56
N SER A 25 -2.57 -13.18 3.47
CA SER A 25 -4.03 -13.01 3.44
C SER A 25 -4.57 -12.26 4.67
N ASN A 26 -3.95 -12.45 5.84
CA ASN A 26 -4.28 -11.74 7.08
C ASN A 26 -4.03 -10.23 6.94
N TRP A 27 -2.89 -9.83 6.38
CA TRP A 27 -2.59 -8.42 6.12
C TRP A 27 -3.51 -7.82 5.06
N ILE A 28 -3.82 -8.56 3.99
CA ILE A 28 -4.79 -8.13 2.98
C ILE A 28 -6.16 -7.86 3.63
N LYS A 29 -6.63 -8.74 4.52
CA LYS A 29 -7.89 -8.54 5.25
C LYS A 29 -7.86 -7.28 6.11
N LYS A 30 -6.74 -7.03 6.80
CA LYS A 30 -6.56 -5.83 7.64
C LYS A 30 -6.54 -4.54 6.83
N LEU A 31 -5.80 -4.51 5.71
CA LEU A 31 -5.75 -3.36 4.82
C LEU A 31 -7.12 -3.04 4.20
N LYS A 32 -7.90 -4.05 3.81
CA LYS A 32 -9.29 -3.86 3.33
C LYS A 32 -10.16 -3.15 4.37
N ALA A 33 -10.04 -3.51 5.65
CA ALA A 33 -10.75 -2.83 6.72
C ALA A 33 -10.28 -1.36 6.89
N GLY A 34 -8.99 -1.08 6.74
CA GLY A 34 -8.46 0.28 6.72
C GLY A 34 -8.99 1.12 5.56
N ILE A 35 -9.07 0.53 4.36
CA ILE A 35 -9.66 1.17 3.17
C ILE A 35 -11.12 1.53 3.42
N LYS A 36 -11.94 0.60 3.92
CA LYS A 36 -13.35 0.89 4.22
C LYS A 36 -13.50 2.09 5.16
N LYS A 37 -12.68 2.18 6.22
CA LYS A 37 -12.69 3.34 7.13
C LYS A 37 -12.27 4.64 6.46
N ASN A 38 -11.31 4.58 5.53
CA ASN A 38 -10.89 5.74 4.76
C ASN A 38 -12.06 6.29 3.92
N PHE A 39 -12.79 5.39 3.25
CA PHE A 39 -13.98 5.74 2.47
C PHE A 39 -15.11 6.31 3.34
N GLU A 40 -15.35 5.73 4.51
CA GLU A 40 -16.40 6.19 5.44
C GLU A 40 -16.06 7.53 6.10
N ASN A 41 -14.78 7.78 6.38
CA ASN A 41 -14.30 8.98 7.05
C ASN A 41 -13.03 9.48 6.35
N PRO A 42 -13.16 10.12 5.17
CA PRO A 42 -12.01 10.62 4.43
C PRO A 42 -11.33 11.76 5.16
N SER A 43 -10.07 12.03 4.81
CA SER A 43 -9.32 13.15 5.35
C SER A 43 -9.64 14.46 4.61
N GLN A 44 -9.11 15.56 5.12
CA GLN A 44 -9.15 16.87 4.46
C GLN A 44 -8.47 16.88 3.07
N TYR A 45 -7.63 15.89 2.77
CA TYR A 45 -6.91 15.77 1.51
C TYR A 45 -7.62 14.90 0.47
N LYS A 46 -8.88 14.53 0.71
CA LYS A 46 -9.67 13.80 -0.30
C LYS A 46 -9.81 14.65 -1.56
N CYS A 47 -9.36 14.13 -2.69
CA CYS A 47 -9.62 14.70 -4.00
C CYS A 47 -10.33 13.68 -4.90
N VAL A 48 -11.38 14.13 -5.60
CA VAL A 48 -12.12 13.30 -6.55
C VAL A 48 -11.80 13.78 -7.96
N TYR A 49 -11.14 12.93 -8.73
CA TYR A 49 -10.74 13.21 -10.11
C TYR A 49 -11.83 12.94 -11.12
N GLU A 50 -12.66 11.93 -10.89
CA GLU A 50 -13.72 11.54 -11.81
C GLU A 50 -15.04 11.29 -11.09
N LYS A 51 -16.11 11.90 -11.61
CA LYS A 51 -17.49 11.69 -11.17
C LYS A 51 -18.41 11.44 -12.36
N LYS A 52 -19.34 10.51 -12.21
CA LYS A 52 -20.42 10.26 -13.18
C LYS A 52 -21.72 10.02 -12.44
N ASN A 53 -22.76 10.80 -12.74
CA ASN A 53 -24.08 10.72 -12.11
C ASN A 53 -23.97 10.72 -10.57
N ASP A 54 -23.24 11.70 -10.02
CA ASP A 54 -22.95 11.85 -8.58
C ASP A 54 -22.19 10.69 -7.92
N LYS A 55 -21.75 9.70 -8.70
CA LYS A 55 -20.87 8.63 -8.22
C LYS A 55 -19.41 8.99 -8.46
N GLU A 56 -18.63 8.98 -7.39
CA GLU A 56 -17.17 9.11 -7.43
C GLU A 56 -16.58 7.82 -8.02
N LEU A 57 -15.87 7.93 -9.15
CA LEU A 57 -15.27 6.80 -9.87
C LEU A 57 -13.80 6.66 -9.54
N PHE A 58 -13.09 7.78 -9.48
CA PHE A 58 -11.69 7.84 -9.15
C PHE A 58 -11.44 8.98 -8.18
N TYR A 59 -10.90 8.64 -7.01
CA TYR A 59 -10.55 9.61 -5.98
C TYR A 59 -9.33 9.11 -5.21
N ASP A 60 -8.56 10.04 -4.68
CA ASP A 60 -7.45 9.77 -3.77
C ASP A 60 -7.68 10.43 -2.41
N ASP A 61 -6.88 9.99 -1.44
CA ASP A 61 -6.85 10.62 -0.14
C ASP A 61 -5.43 10.42 0.44
N TYR A 62 -4.73 11.53 0.70
CA TYR A 62 -3.33 11.53 1.10
C TYR A 62 -3.13 11.51 2.62
N CYS A 63 -1.91 11.15 3.05
CA CYS A 63 -1.45 11.22 4.45
C CYS A 63 -2.27 10.40 5.47
N ASN A 64 -2.95 9.35 5.03
CA ASN A 64 -3.87 8.58 5.86
C ASN A 64 -3.23 7.54 6.78
N TRP A 65 -1.98 7.13 6.51
CA TRP A 65 -1.39 5.98 7.22
C TRP A 65 -1.24 6.20 8.72
N GLN A 66 -1.02 7.44 9.15
CA GLN A 66 -0.84 7.79 10.57
C GLN A 66 -2.14 7.72 11.36
N ARG A 67 -3.27 8.09 10.73
CA ARG A 67 -4.59 8.13 11.38
C ARG A 67 -5.34 6.79 11.30
N ILE A 68 -5.09 5.99 10.27
CA ILE A 68 -5.77 4.71 10.07
C ILE A 68 -4.93 3.60 10.69
N LYS A 69 -5.41 3.07 11.83
CA LYS A 69 -4.68 2.08 12.63
C LYS A 69 -4.27 0.84 11.83
N GLU A 70 -5.09 0.40 10.87
CA GLU A 70 -4.78 -0.76 10.02
C GLU A 70 -3.57 -0.52 9.12
N TYR A 71 -3.41 0.70 8.58
CA TYR A 71 -2.27 1.06 7.75
C TYR A 71 -1.01 1.19 8.59
N LYS A 72 -1.10 1.92 9.71
CA LYS A 72 0.02 2.06 10.66
C LYS A 72 0.55 0.70 11.09
N ASP A 73 -0.33 -0.20 11.49
CA ASP A 73 0.06 -1.54 11.92
C ASP A 73 0.70 -2.37 10.80
N PHE A 74 0.18 -2.27 9.57
CA PHE A 74 0.81 -2.93 8.43
C PHE A 74 2.24 -2.42 8.21
N PHE A 75 2.48 -1.11 8.23
CA PHE A 75 3.82 -0.58 7.98
C PHE A 75 4.84 -0.97 9.04
N TYR A 76 4.45 -1.05 10.31
CA TYR A 76 5.38 -1.42 11.39
C TYR A 76 5.53 -2.92 11.61
N ASN A 77 4.49 -3.72 11.38
CA ASN A 77 4.44 -5.11 11.86
C ASN A 77 4.32 -6.15 10.74
N SER A 78 4.19 -5.75 9.47
CA SER A 78 4.00 -6.72 8.37
C SER A 78 5.27 -7.36 7.83
N GLY A 79 6.45 -6.78 8.11
CA GLY A 79 7.70 -7.19 7.48
C GLY A 79 7.93 -6.62 6.06
N ILE A 80 7.08 -5.68 5.60
CA ILE A 80 7.18 -5.11 4.24
C ILE A 80 8.39 -4.19 4.09
N ALA A 81 8.81 -3.52 5.17
CA ALA A 81 9.94 -2.59 5.16
C ALA A 81 11.26 -3.34 4.87
N GLU A 82 11.40 -4.56 5.37
CA GLU A 82 12.55 -5.43 5.16
C GLU A 82 12.66 -5.91 3.71
N ILE A 83 11.53 -6.04 3.01
CA ILE A 83 11.51 -6.34 1.58
C ILE A 83 11.98 -5.11 0.79
N ALA A 84 11.45 -3.93 1.12
CA ALA A 84 11.87 -2.67 0.49
C ALA A 84 13.38 -2.42 0.69
N LEU A 85 13.89 -2.63 1.91
CA LEU A 85 15.31 -2.50 2.25
C LEU A 85 16.20 -3.42 1.40
N GLN A 86 15.76 -4.65 1.12
CA GLN A 86 16.54 -5.58 0.30
C GLN A 86 16.60 -5.16 -1.17
N LEU A 87 15.53 -4.53 -1.68
CA LEU A 87 15.45 -4.07 -3.07
C LEU A 87 16.23 -2.76 -3.28
N MET A 88 16.11 -1.80 -2.35
CA MET A 88 16.68 -0.44 -2.43
C MET A 88 18.12 -0.38 -1.88
N LYS A 89 18.97 -1.33 -2.25
CA LYS A 89 20.41 -1.26 -1.97
C LYS A 89 21.04 -0.01 -2.56
#